data_AF-A0A941YKF5-F1
#
_entry.id   AF-A0A941YKF5-F1
#
_cell.length_a   1.000
_cell.length_b   1.000
_cell.length_c   1.000
_cell.angle_alpha   90.00
_cell.angle_beta   90.00
_cell.angle_gamma   90.00
#
_symmetry.space_group_name_H-M   'P 1'
#
loop_
_entity.id
_entity.type
_entity.pdbx_description
1 polymer ?
#
loop_
_entity_poly.entity_id
_entity_poly.type
_entity_poly.pdbx_seq_one_letter_code
_entity_poly.pdbx_strand_id
1 'polypeptide(L)'
;MTTVLIAMHLLSAQRWTQAQAEAWGAKQHWSAGCNFTPSTAINQLEMWQADTFDTKTIDRELGWMHGVGMSRARVYLHDLAYEQDPKGFKQRMADFLKLADKHQVKVMFCIFDDCWDAHPKVGRQREPKKGVHNSGWVRSPGDDERDWPEDAPRLKTYVQDIVKTFAKDKRVWMWDLYNEPGNSGYGEKSDFLLRHVFDWAREIRPDQPLTAGAWQGGTEMDKLCVDLSDVTSFHCYDGVDVLEKQIAFYKGFGRPVVCSEWMARTNNSLIKTHLPVFKKEGVSCLQWGFVSGKTNTIFPWGSKEGGEEPKVWFHDLLRADGSPFDKAEVVTYQRLCGHPNASAEK
;
A
#
# COMPACT_ATOMS: atom_id res chain seq x y z
N MET A 1 53.78 -19.20 -8.49
CA MET A 1 52.67 -18.66 -9.31
C MET A 1 51.39 -19.04 -8.59
N THR A 2 50.89 -18.13 -7.77
CA THR A 2 49.79 -18.40 -6.83
C THR A 2 48.50 -17.91 -7.47
N THR A 3 47.64 -18.86 -7.81
CA THR A 3 46.31 -18.63 -8.36
C THR A 3 45.44 -17.99 -7.30
N VAL A 4 45.21 -16.68 -7.41
CA VAL A 4 44.14 -15.99 -6.67
C VAL A 4 42.83 -16.41 -7.32
N LEU A 5 42.14 -17.38 -6.69
CA LEU A 5 40.72 -17.58 -6.93
C LEU A 5 40.00 -16.30 -6.52
N ILE A 6 39.58 -15.52 -7.51
CA ILE A 6 38.57 -14.48 -7.32
C ILE A 6 37.27 -15.23 -7.01
N ALA A 7 36.98 -15.36 -5.72
CA ALA A 7 35.64 -15.68 -5.26
C ALA A 7 34.74 -14.50 -5.61
N MET A 8 34.18 -14.51 -6.83
CA MET A 8 32.96 -13.76 -7.13
C MET A 8 31.84 -14.40 -6.33
N HIS A 9 31.78 -14.09 -5.03
CA HIS A 9 30.49 -14.04 -4.36
C HIS A 9 29.70 -12.98 -5.13
N LEU A 10 28.74 -13.42 -5.93
CA LEU A 10 27.57 -12.63 -6.25
C LEU A 10 26.98 -12.23 -4.90
N LEU A 11 27.40 -11.07 -4.39
CA LEU A 11 26.77 -10.43 -3.25
C LEU A 11 25.34 -10.13 -3.72
N SER A 12 24.42 -11.06 -3.45
CA SER A 12 23.00 -10.71 -3.34
C SER A 12 22.96 -9.42 -2.53
N ALA A 13 22.44 -8.36 -3.14
CA ALA A 13 22.44 -7.05 -2.51
C ALA A 13 21.69 -7.20 -1.18
N GLN A 14 22.40 -7.03 -0.08
CA GLN A 14 21.87 -7.33 1.23
C GLN A 14 20.78 -6.32 1.62
N ARG A 15 19.84 -6.78 2.47
CA ARG A 15 18.94 -5.91 3.24
C ARG A 15 19.72 -4.73 3.82
N TRP A 16 19.13 -3.55 3.85
CA TRP A 16 19.71 -2.38 4.48
C TRP A 16 20.18 -2.71 5.89
N THR A 17 21.37 -2.23 6.25
CA THR A 17 21.82 -2.29 7.64
C THR A 17 20.87 -1.51 8.54
N GLN A 18 20.88 -1.80 9.84
CA GLN A 18 20.08 -1.05 10.80
C GLN A 18 20.39 0.45 10.73
N ALA A 19 21.66 0.84 10.61
CA ALA A 19 22.06 2.24 10.49
C ALA A 19 21.50 2.93 9.23
N GLN A 20 21.41 2.22 8.10
CA GLN A 20 20.76 2.75 6.89
C GLN A 20 19.26 2.99 7.10
N ALA A 21 18.58 2.05 7.74
CA ALA A 21 17.16 2.16 8.07
C ALA A 21 16.90 3.30 9.06
N GLU A 22 17.69 3.41 10.13
CA GLU A 22 17.63 4.50 11.11
C GLU A 22 17.90 5.86 10.46
N ALA A 23 18.91 5.97 9.60
CA ALA A 23 19.24 7.20 8.89
C ALA A 23 18.15 7.62 7.91
N TRP A 24 17.45 6.67 7.29
CA TRP A 24 16.26 6.95 6.48
C TRP A 24 15.09 7.39 7.36
N GLY A 25 14.84 6.69 8.47
CA GLY A 25 13.75 6.97 9.42
C GLY A 25 13.87 8.35 10.05
N ALA A 26 15.07 8.77 10.45
CA ALA A 26 15.36 10.09 11.02
C ALA A 26 15.07 11.26 10.07
N LYS A 27 15.02 11.00 8.76
CA LYS A 27 14.65 12.00 7.73
C LYS A 27 13.15 12.06 7.48
N GLN A 28 12.37 11.12 8.04
CA GLN A 28 10.92 11.11 7.89
C GLN A 28 10.28 11.92 9.01
N HIS A 29 9.33 12.77 8.65
CA HIS A 29 8.36 13.30 9.60
C HIS A 29 7.18 12.33 9.69
N TRP A 30 6.55 12.27 10.87
CA TRP A 30 5.29 11.55 11.01
C TRP A 30 4.29 12.06 9.97
N SER A 31 3.65 11.14 9.26
CA SER A 31 2.71 11.44 8.20
C SER A 31 1.57 10.45 8.21
N ALA A 32 0.38 10.94 7.86
CA ALA A 32 -0.78 10.09 7.62
C ALA A 32 -1.15 10.12 6.14
N GLY A 33 -1.88 9.11 5.71
CA GLY A 33 -2.27 8.91 4.32
C GLY A 33 -3.33 7.84 4.17
N CYS A 34 -3.50 7.36 2.93
CA CYS A 34 -4.46 6.31 2.61
C CYS A 34 -3.91 5.32 1.57
N ASN A 35 -4.58 4.18 1.46
CA ASN A 35 -4.52 3.29 0.31
C ASN A 35 -5.38 3.90 -0.79
N PHE A 36 -4.72 4.44 -1.80
CA PHE A 36 -5.33 5.23 -2.84
C PHE A 36 -5.70 4.36 -4.04
N THR A 37 -6.99 4.34 -4.35
CA THR A 37 -7.56 3.90 -5.63
C THR A 37 -8.58 4.99 -6.00
N PRO A 38 -8.54 5.55 -7.22
CA PRO A 38 -9.48 6.60 -7.57
C PRO A 38 -10.91 6.06 -7.51
N SER A 39 -11.88 6.89 -7.11
CA SER A 39 -13.28 6.45 -6.97
C SER A 39 -13.89 5.85 -8.26
N THR A 40 -13.28 6.14 -9.41
CA THR A 40 -13.67 5.64 -10.74
C THR A 40 -13.09 4.27 -11.11
N ALA A 41 -12.23 3.67 -10.28
CA ALA A 41 -11.64 2.35 -10.51
C ALA A 41 -12.11 1.35 -9.45
N ILE A 42 -12.52 0.15 -9.89
CA ILE A 42 -12.96 -0.93 -9.00
C ILE A 42 -11.79 -1.68 -8.35
N ASN A 43 -10.63 -1.66 -9.00
CA ASN A 43 -9.42 -2.36 -8.61
C ASN A 43 -8.19 -1.72 -9.28
N GLN A 44 -7.01 -2.20 -8.92
CA GLN A 44 -5.73 -1.74 -9.45
C GLN A 44 -5.53 -2.05 -10.95
N LEU A 45 -6.13 -3.13 -11.47
CA LEU A 45 -6.08 -3.43 -12.91
C LEU A 45 -6.86 -2.39 -13.73
N GLU A 46 -8.05 -1.99 -13.28
CA GLU A 46 -8.82 -0.92 -13.91
C GLU A 46 -8.09 0.41 -13.84
N MET A 47 -7.51 0.74 -12.68
CA MET A 47 -6.80 2.00 -12.51
C MET A 47 -5.68 2.17 -13.54
N TRP A 48 -4.89 1.13 -13.80
CA TRP A 48 -3.65 1.24 -14.57
C TRP A 48 -3.73 0.90 -16.05
N GLN A 49 -4.88 0.51 -16.58
CA GLN A 49 -5.06 0.30 -18.02
C GLN A 49 -5.16 1.63 -18.79
N ALA A 50 -4.74 1.63 -20.05
CA ALA A 50 -4.70 2.84 -20.87
C ALA A 50 -6.08 3.50 -21.04
N ASP A 51 -7.11 2.69 -21.26
CA ASP A 51 -8.48 3.17 -21.54
C ASP A 51 -9.18 3.77 -20.31
N THR A 52 -8.71 3.45 -19.11
CA THR A 52 -9.38 3.75 -17.84
C THR A 52 -8.54 4.58 -16.87
N PHE A 53 -7.29 4.91 -17.22
CA PHE A 53 -6.43 5.78 -16.40
C PHE A 53 -6.95 7.23 -16.39
N ASP A 54 -7.74 7.55 -15.37
CA ASP A 54 -8.43 8.83 -15.24
C ASP A 54 -7.61 9.86 -14.44
N THR A 55 -6.72 10.58 -15.14
CA THR A 55 -5.90 11.63 -14.53
C THR A 55 -6.72 12.75 -13.89
N LYS A 56 -7.94 13.02 -14.37
CA LYS A 56 -8.78 14.10 -13.83
C LYS A 56 -9.29 13.76 -12.44
N THR A 57 -9.78 12.53 -12.25
CA THR A 57 -10.21 12.05 -10.94
C THR A 57 -9.01 11.87 -10.00
N ILE A 58 -7.90 11.31 -10.50
CA ILE A 58 -6.67 11.17 -9.72
C ILE A 58 -6.18 12.54 -9.18
N ASP A 59 -6.08 13.56 -10.05
CA ASP A 59 -5.66 14.91 -9.64
C ASP A 59 -6.62 15.52 -8.60
N ARG A 60 -7.93 15.37 -8.80
CA ARG A 60 -8.94 15.90 -7.88
C ARG A 60 -8.84 15.24 -6.50
N GLU A 61 -8.76 13.92 -6.44
CA GLU A 61 -8.78 13.17 -5.19
C GLU A 61 -7.47 13.26 -4.42
N LEU A 62 -6.32 13.34 -5.11
CA LEU A 62 -5.05 13.68 -4.46
C LEU A 62 -5.09 15.10 -3.87
N GLY A 63 -5.76 16.06 -4.53
CA GLY A 63 -5.99 17.39 -3.99
C GLY A 63 -6.87 17.38 -2.73
N TRP A 64 -7.93 16.56 -2.71
CA TRP A 64 -8.74 16.36 -1.52
C TRP A 64 -7.95 15.71 -0.38
N MET A 65 -7.12 14.72 -0.69
CA MET A 65 -6.23 14.07 0.28
C MET A 65 -5.30 15.10 0.94
N HIS A 66 -4.67 15.96 0.13
CA HIS A 66 -3.86 17.07 0.64
C HIS A 66 -4.68 18.04 1.52
N GLY A 67 -5.90 18.42 1.10
CA GLY A 67 -6.77 19.32 1.87
C GLY A 67 -7.26 18.75 3.22
N VAL A 68 -7.28 17.43 3.38
CA VAL A 68 -7.51 16.75 4.67
C VAL A 68 -6.24 16.79 5.55
N GLY A 69 -5.07 17.05 4.97
CA GLY A 69 -3.77 17.08 5.65
C GLY A 69 -2.94 15.78 5.47
N MET A 70 -3.43 14.83 4.68
CA MET A 70 -2.70 13.62 4.35
C MET A 70 -1.59 13.90 3.32
N SER A 71 -0.47 13.17 3.39
CA SER A 71 0.70 13.39 2.52
C SER A 71 1.37 12.10 2.02
N ARG A 72 0.72 10.95 2.24
CA ARG A 72 1.19 9.64 1.76
C ARG A 72 0.06 8.90 1.05
N ALA A 73 0.37 8.28 -0.07
CA ALA A 73 -0.55 7.41 -0.78
C ALA A 73 0.13 6.05 -0.98
N ARG A 74 -0.52 4.98 -0.52
CA ARG A 74 -0.14 3.60 -0.88
C ARG A 74 -0.96 3.17 -2.08
N VAL A 75 -0.32 2.74 -3.15
CA VAL A 75 -0.93 2.57 -4.48
C VAL A 75 -0.55 1.21 -5.03
N TYR A 76 -1.54 0.35 -5.23
CA TYR A 76 -1.32 -0.98 -5.79
C TYR A 76 -1.05 -0.90 -7.27
N LEU A 77 -0.08 -1.68 -7.72
CA LEU A 77 0.23 -1.95 -9.12
C LEU A 77 -0.36 -3.30 -9.52
N HIS A 78 -0.38 -3.57 -10.83
CA HIS A 78 -0.78 -4.87 -11.35
C HIS A 78 0.13 -5.29 -12.49
N ASP A 79 0.68 -6.48 -12.37
CA ASP A 79 1.56 -7.11 -13.37
C ASP A 79 0.91 -7.23 -14.76
N LEU A 80 -0.37 -7.62 -14.85
CA LEU A 80 -1.09 -7.71 -16.15
C LEU A 80 -1.29 -6.37 -16.84
N ALA A 81 -1.45 -5.26 -16.10
CA ALA A 81 -1.51 -3.92 -16.69
C ALA A 81 -0.15 -3.52 -17.28
N TYR A 82 0.94 -3.96 -16.64
CA TYR A 82 2.29 -3.80 -17.18
C TYR A 82 2.50 -4.70 -18.40
N GLU A 83 2.13 -5.98 -18.35
CA GLU A 83 2.32 -6.94 -19.44
C GLU A 83 1.63 -6.49 -20.74
N GLN A 84 0.42 -5.95 -20.64
CA GLN A 84 -0.32 -5.43 -21.79
C GLN A 84 0.39 -4.25 -22.47
N ASP A 85 1.02 -3.36 -21.70
CA ASP A 85 1.62 -2.13 -22.20
C ASP A 85 2.76 -1.65 -21.26
N PRO A 86 3.96 -2.26 -21.30
CA PRO A 86 5.03 -1.95 -20.35
C PRO A 86 5.46 -0.48 -20.39
N LYS A 87 5.51 0.10 -21.60
CA LYS A 87 5.93 1.48 -21.81
C LYS A 87 4.88 2.46 -21.31
N GLY A 88 3.62 2.27 -21.68
CA GLY A 88 2.56 3.17 -21.25
C GLY A 88 2.20 3.00 -19.78
N PHE A 89 2.31 1.80 -19.21
CA PHE A 89 2.15 1.58 -17.77
C PHE A 89 3.17 2.41 -16.97
N LYS A 90 4.45 2.38 -17.36
CA LYS A 90 5.48 3.23 -16.75
C LYS A 90 5.22 4.72 -16.97
N GLN A 91 4.70 5.12 -18.13
CA GLN A 91 4.31 6.52 -18.35
C GLN A 91 3.17 6.95 -17.42
N ARG A 92 2.14 6.10 -17.24
CA ARG A 92 1.03 6.36 -16.32
C ARG A 92 1.51 6.44 -14.87
N MET A 93 2.45 5.59 -14.44
CA MET A 93 3.09 5.71 -13.13
C MET A 93 3.84 7.04 -12.98
N ALA A 94 4.57 7.48 -14.00
CA ALA A 94 5.26 8.77 -13.98
C ALA A 94 4.29 9.96 -13.90
N ASP A 95 3.16 9.87 -14.61
CA ASP A 95 2.08 10.86 -14.57
C ASP A 95 1.40 10.88 -13.20
N PHE A 96 1.11 9.71 -12.62
CA PHE A 96 0.59 9.59 -11.25
C PHE A 96 1.53 10.25 -10.24
N LEU A 97 2.84 9.94 -10.29
CA LEU A 97 3.84 10.55 -9.42
C LEU A 97 3.90 12.07 -9.60
N LYS A 98 3.70 12.59 -10.82
CA LYS A 98 3.65 14.04 -11.09
C LYS A 98 2.42 14.68 -10.44
N LEU A 99 1.26 14.02 -10.52
CA LEU A 99 0.03 14.49 -9.86
C LEU A 99 0.14 14.42 -8.34
N ALA A 100 0.72 13.35 -7.79
CA ALA A 100 0.96 13.22 -6.36
C ALA A 100 1.90 14.32 -5.84
N ASP A 101 3.00 14.57 -6.54
CA ASP A 101 3.98 15.60 -6.18
C ASP A 101 3.39 17.02 -6.25
N LYS A 102 2.52 17.30 -7.25
CA LYS A 102 1.75 18.55 -7.32
C LYS A 102 0.95 18.81 -6.04
N HIS A 103 0.46 17.77 -5.37
CA HIS A 103 -0.29 17.83 -4.11
C HIS A 103 0.57 17.51 -2.87
N GLN A 104 1.90 17.52 -3.00
CA GLN A 104 2.85 17.23 -1.91
C GLN A 104 2.67 15.84 -1.28
N VAL A 105 2.24 14.88 -2.10
CA VAL A 105 2.03 13.49 -1.72
C VAL A 105 3.22 12.65 -2.18
N LYS A 106 3.80 11.88 -1.25
CA LYS A 106 4.75 10.82 -1.61
C LYS A 106 4.06 9.46 -1.71
N VAL A 107 4.59 8.60 -2.57
CA VAL A 107 3.92 7.37 -3.00
C VAL A 107 4.64 6.12 -2.50
N MET A 108 3.90 5.20 -1.88
CA MET A 108 4.33 3.83 -1.61
C MET A 108 3.68 2.93 -2.66
N PHE A 109 4.45 2.36 -3.58
CA PHE A 109 3.89 1.42 -4.56
C PHE A 109 3.82 0.01 -3.97
N CYS A 110 2.68 -0.65 -4.12
CA CYS A 110 2.48 -2.05 -3.74
C CYS A 110 2.53 -2.95 -4.98
N ILE A 111 3.45 -3.91 -5.01
CA ILE A 111 3.75 -4.71 -6.20
C ILE A 111 2.81 -5.91 -6.35
N PHE A 112 2.64 -6.70 -5.27
CA PHE A 112 1.85 -7.93 -5.24
C PHE A 112 0.89 -7.97 -4.05
N ASP A 113 -0.12 -8.84 -4.09
CA ASP A 113 -1.07 -9.09 -3.01
C ASP A 113 -1.62 -10.53 -2.98
N ASP A 114 -2.15 -10.96 -1.84
CA ASP A 114 -2.80 -12.27 -1.64
C ASP A 114 -4.31 -12.17 -1.41
N CYS A 115 -4.93 -11.06 -1.80
CA CYS A 115 -6.29 -10.73 -1.39
C CYS A 115 -7.32 -11.06 -2.49
N TRP A 116 -8.59 -11.19 -2.10
CA TRP A 116 -9.77 -11.20 -2.96
C TRP A 116 -9.74 -12.20 -4.14
N ASP A 117 -10.07 -11.75 -5.36
CA ASP A 117 -10.25 -12.62 -6.53
C ASP A 117 -8.91 -12.97 -7.19
N ALA A 118 -8.65 -14.26 -7.24
CA ALA A 118 -7.48 -14.91 -7.82
C ALA A 118 -7.39 -14.86 -9.35
N HIS A 119 -8.45 -14.52 -10.07
CA HIS A 119 -8.52 -14.68 -11.53
C HIS A 119 -8.65 -13.32 -12.25
N PRO A 120 -7.60 -12.49 -12.25
CA PRO A 120 -7.60 -11.23 -12.95
C PRO A 120 -7.74 -11.43 -14.47
N LYS A 121 -8.38 -10.48 -15.15
CA LYS A 121 -8.50 -10.47 -16.62
C LYS A 121 -8.32 -9.05 -17.12
N VAL A 122 -7.44 -8.86 -18.11
CA VAL A 122 -7.28 -7.58 -18.80
C VAL A 122 -8.54 -7.18 -19.56
N GLY A 123 -8.65 -5.90 -19.91
CA GLY A 123 -9.79 -5.28 -20.55
C GLY A 123 -10.77 -4.67 -19.53
N ARG A 124 -12.04 -4.55 -19.95
CA ARG A 124 -13.11 -3.97 -19.12
C ARG A 124 -13.28 -4.79 -17.84
N GLN A 125 -13.15 -4.12 -16.70
CA GLN A 125 -13.36 -4.73 -15.39
C GLN A 125 -14.86 -4.85 -15.06
N ARG A 126 -15.18 -5.72 -14.10
CA ARG A 126 -16.57 -5.95 -13.64
C ARG A 126 -17.15 -4.68 -13.03
N GLU A 127 -18.47 -4.52 -13.12
CA GLU A 127 -19.15 -3.46 -12.38
C GLU A 127 -19.21 -3.79 -10.88
N PRO A 128 -19.20 -2.77 -10.00
CA PRO A 128 -19.31 -2.97 -8.56
C PRO A 128 -20.61 -3.67 -8.18
N LYS A 129 -20.53 -4.67 -7.30
CA LYS A 129 -21.72 -5.27 -6.70
C LYS A 129 -22.15 -4.41 -5.51
N LYS A 130 -23.30 -3.74 -5.64
CA LYS A 130 -23.85 -2.88 -4.59
C LYS A 130 -23.90 -3.62 -3.25
N GLY A 131 -23.34 -3.03 -2.20
CA GLY A 131 -23.37 -3.63 -0.86
C GLY A 131 -22.22 -4.59 -0.55
N VAL A 132 -21.37 -4.92 -1.52
CA VAL A 132 -20.28 -5.89 -1.35
C VAL A 132 -18.95 -5.16 -1.27
N HIS A 133 -18.23 -5.33 -0.17
CA HIS A 133 -16.89 -4.80 0.05
C HIS A 133 -15.88 -5.36 -0.97
N ASN A 134 -15.02 -4.51 -1.54
CA ASN A 134 -14.01 -4.88 -2.56
C ASN A 134 -14.57 -5.77 -3.67
N SER A 135 -15.80 -5.48 -4.10
CA SER A 135 -16.62 -6.39 -4.92
C SER A 135 -16.02 -6.85 -6.24
N GLY A 136 -15.01 -6.15 -6.74
CA GLY A 136 -14.29 -6.52 -7.96
C GLY A 136 -12.77 -6.41 -7.82
N TRP A 137 -12.21 -6.38 -6.60
CA TRP A 137 -10.76 -6.46 -6.43
C TRP A 137 -10.23 -7.76 -7.02
N VAL A 138 -9.15 -7.66 -7.78
CA VAL A 138 -8.46 -8.80 -8.39
C VAL A 138 -7.02 -8.79 -7.92
N ARG A 139 -6.43 -9.96 -7.75
CA ARG A 139 -5.08 -10.14 -7.21
C ARG A 139 -4.01 -9.93 -8.26
N SER A 140 -2.85 -9.44 -7.84
CA SER A 140 -1.61 -9.48 -8.62
C SER A 140 -0.49 -10.21 -7.84
N PRO A 141 0.11 -11.29 -8.37
CA PRO A 141 -0.30 -12.02 -9.58
C PRO A 141 -1.59 -12.83 -9.37
N GLY A 142 -2.19 -13.30 -10.47
CA GLY A 142 -3.31 -14.24 -10.41
C GLY A 142 -2.88 -15.67 -10.01
N ASP A 143 -3.82 -16.54 -9.67
CA ASP A 143 -3.53 -17.94 -9.30
C ASP A 143 -2.90 -18.73 -10.45
N ASP A 144 -3.36 -18.51 -11.69
CA ASP A 144 -2.85 -19.17 -12.90
C ASP A 144 -1.36 -18.85 -13.16
N GLU A 145 -0.84 -17.79 -12.52
CA GLU A 145 0.54 -17.28 -12.66
C GLU A 145 1.37 -17.50 -11.39
N ARG A 146 0.78 -18.19 -10.40
CA ARG A 146 1.36 -18.45 -9.08
C ARG A 146 1.71 -19.92 -8.89
N ASP A 147 1.39 -20.76 -9.87
CA ASP A 147 1.96 -22.09 -9.98
C ASP A 147 3.46 -21.95 -10.32
N TRP A 148 4.29 -22.20 -9.31
CA TRP A 148 5.71 -21.86 -9.22
C TRP A 148 6.61 -22.40 -10.37
N PRO A 149 7.95 -22.27 -10.21
CA PRO A 149 8.97 -21.64 -11.09
C PRO A 149 8.65 -20.99 -12.44
N GLU A 150 7.63 -21.39 -13.20
CA GLU A 150 7.56 -21.09 -14.64
C GLU A 150 7.25 -19.62 -14.94
N ASP A 151 6.45 -18.95 -14.11
CA ASP A 151 6.11 -17.53 -14.25
C ASP A 151 7.12 -16.57 -13.59
N ALA A 152 8.04 -17.10 -12.79
CA ALA A 152 9.06 -16.32 -12.10
C ALA A 152 9.87 -15.41 -13.05
N PRO A 153 10.22 -15.80 -14.30
CA PRO A 153 10.90 -14.91 -15.25
C PRO A 153 10.07 -13.68 -15.67
N ARG A 154 8.76 -13.85 -15.87
CA ARG A 154 7.83 -12.76 -16.26
C ARG A 154 7.66 -11.78 -15.09
N LEU A 155 7.36 -12.31 -13.91
CA LEU A 155 7.21 -11.51 -12.69
C LEU A 155 8.52 -10.81 -12.31
N LYS A 156 9.67 -11.49 -12.44
CA LYS A 156 10.99 -10.87 -12.26
C LYS A 156 11.18 -9.70 -13.22
N THR A 157 10.86 -9.88 -14.49
CA THR A 157 10.99 -8.82 -15.51
C THR A 157 10.13 -7.60 -15.15
N TYR A 158 8.86 -7.82 -14.77
CA TYR A 158 7.97 -6.77 -14.30
C TYR A 158 8.55 -6.01 -13.10
N VAL A 159 8.90 -6.72 -12.02
CA VAL A 159 9.43 -6.13 -10.80
C VAL A 159 10.69 -5.32 -11.08
N GLN A 160 11.64 -5.91 -11.80
CA GLN A 160 12.92 -5.27 -12.06
C GLN A 160 12.79 -4.06 -12.97
N ASP A 161 11.97 -4.11 -14.02
CA ASP A 161 11.81 -2.98 -14.92
C ASP A 161 11.13 -1.79 -14.21
N ILE A 162 10.10 -2.03 -13.41
CA ILE A 162 9.43 -0.98 -12.63
C ILE A 162 10.37 -0.40 -11.58
N VAL A 163 10.96 -1.22 -10.72
CA VAL A 163 11.86 -0.75 -9.65
C VAL A 163 13.06 -0.02 -10.24
N LYS A 164 13.63 -0.51 -11.36
CA LYS A 164 14.76 0.14 -12.05
C LYS A 164 14.38 1.49 -12.64
N THR A 165 13.20 1.60 -13.24
CA THR A 165 12.73 2.84 -13.85
C THR A 165 12.60 3.96 -12.81
N PHE A 166 12.14 3.64 -11.60
CA PHE A 166 11.88 4.63 -10.55
C PHE A 166 12.88 4.59 -9.38
N ALA A 167 13.99 3.85 -9.51
CA ALA A 167 14.96 3.57 -8.44
C ALA A 167 15.54 4.81 -7.76
N LYS A 168 15.57 5.96 -8.45
CA LYS A 168 16.12 7.23 -7.94
C LYS A 168 15.07 8.33 -7.78
N ASP A 169 13.81 8.05 -8.09
CA ASP A 169 12.73 9.02 -8.04
C ASP A 169 12.34 9.34 -6.58
N LYS A 170 12.57 10.59 -6.16
CA LYS A 170 12.36 11.02 -4.77
C LYS A 170 10.88 11.17 -4.39
N ARG A 171 9.97 11.07 -5.35
CA ARG A 171 8.51 11.05 -5.15
C ARG A 171 8.04 9.68 -4.64
N VAL A 172 8.80 8.62 -4.94
CA VAL A 172 8.61 7.30 -4.32
C VAL A 172 9.14 7.35 -2.89
N TRP A 173 8.27 7.01 -1.93
CA TRP A 173 8.56 6.96 -0.49
C TRP A 173 9.24 5.65 -0.11
N MET A 174 8.66 4.52 -0.53
CA MET A 174 9.11 3.15 -0.30
C MET A 174 8.45 2.19 -1.29
N TRP A 175 8.97 0.98 -1.38
CA TRP A 175 8.38 -0.11 -2.15
C TRP A 175 7.78 -1.13 -1.21
N ASP A 176 6.47 -1.30 -1.27
CA ASP A 176 5.78 -2.43 -0.66
C ASP A 176 5.78 -3.58 -1.66
N LEU A 177 6.61 -4.58 -1.42
CA LEU A 177 6.81 -5.64 -2.39
C LEU A 177 5.69 -6.67 -2.35
N TYR A 178 4.99 -6.79 -1.22
CA TYR A 178 3.96 -7.80 -1.07
C TYR A 178 2.97 -7.44 0.04
N ASN A 179 1.72 -7.25 -0.36
CA ASN A 179 0.59 -7.11 0.53
C ASN A 179 0.10 -8.45 1.08
N GLU A 180 0.02 -8.54 2.41
CA GLU A 180 -0.62 -9.63 3.15
C GLU A 180 -0.23 -11.06 2.71
N PRO A 181 1.07 -11.38 2.57
CA PRO A 181 1.47 -12.72 2.18
C PRO A 181 0.88 -13.76 3.14
N GLY A 182 0.27 -14.79 2.56
CA GLY A 182 -0.40 -15.88 3.27
C GLY A 182 -1.91 -15.70 3.42
N ASN A 183 -2.49 -14.57 3.00
CA ASN A 183 -3.95 -14.36 2.99
C ASN A 183 -4.66 -15.26 1.98
N SER A 184 -6.00 -15.26 1.97
CA SER A 184 -6.86 -16.09 1.11
C SER A 184 -6.54 -17.59 1.14
N GLY A 185 -6.04 -18.08 2.27
CA GLY A 185 -5.71 -19.50 2.47
C GLY A 185 -4.34 -19.93 1.92
N TYR A 186 -3.48 -18.99 1.51
CA TYR A 186 -2.16 -19.32 0.96
C TYR A 186 -1.16 -19.79 2.02
N GLY A 187 -1.22 -19.23 3.23
CA GLY A 187 -0.29 -19.57 4.31
C GLY A 187 1.17 -19.53 3.83
N GLU A 188 1.91 -20.62 4.07
CA GLU A 188 3.33 -20.73 3.75
C GLU A 188 3.65 -20.73 2.24
N LYS A 189 2.65 -20.98 1.38
CA LYS A 189 2.87 -20.96 -0.08
C LYS A 189 3.39 -19.61 -0.56
N SER A 190 3.10 -18.51 0.14
CA SER A 190 3.57 -17.17 -0.22
C SER A 190 5.07 -16.94 0.02
N ASP A 191 5.75 -17.81 0.78
CA ASP A 191 7.19 -17.68 1.09
C ASP A 191 8.01 -17.54 -0.19
N PHE A 192 7.76 -18.39 -1.19
CA PHE A 192 8.55 -18.40 -2.42
C PHE A 192 8.53 -17.02 -3.10
N LEU A 193 7.35 -16.49 -3.45
CA LEU A 193 7.28 -15.19 -4.13
C LEU A 193 7.79 -14.08 -3.23
N LEU A 194 7.51 -14.15 -1.92
CA LEU A 194 7.99 -13.15 -0.97
C LEU A 194 9.51 -13.05 -0.98
N ARG A 195 10.24 -14.16 -0.89
CA ARG A 195 11.72 -14.11 -0.97
C ARG A 195 12.19 -13.62 -2.33
N HIS A 196 11.60 -14.12 -3.41
CA HIS A 196 12.02 -13.79 -4.76
C HIS A 196 11.79 -12.32 -5.12
N VAL A 197 10.65 -11.73 -4.76
CA VAL A 197 10.39 -10.32 -5.03
C VAL A 197 11.39 -9.41 -4.31
N PHE A 198 11.79 -9.77 -3.07
CA PHE A 198 12.86 -9.08 -2.36
C PHE A 198 14.21 -9.20 -3.09
N ASP A 199 14.59 -10.41 -3.51
CA ASP A 199 15.84 -10.63 -4.24
C ASP A 199 15.88 -9.84 -5.56
N TRP A 200 14.79 -9.87 -6.34
CA TRP A 200 14.68 -9.14 -7.61
C TRP A 200 14.77 -7.63 -7.42
N ALA A 201 14.09 -7.07 -6.41
CA ALA A 201 14.16 -5.65 -6.10
C ALA A 201 15.56 -5.25 -5.59
N ARG A 202 16.20 -6.10 -4.79
CA ARG A 202 17.56 -5.88 -4.27
C ARG A 202 18.60 -5.89 -5.38
N GLU A 203 18.48 -6.75 -6.40
CA GLU A 203 19.35 -6.73 -7.58
C GLU A 203 19.42 -5.33 -8.25
N ILE A 204 18.34 -4.53 -8.15
CA ILE A 204 18.27 -3.17 -8.69
C ILE A 204 18.89 -2.11 -7.76
N ARG A 205 18.85 -2.32 -6.44
CA ARG A 205 19.31 -1.37 -5.40
C ARG A 205 18.64 0.02 -5.52
N PRO A 206 17.31 0.11 -5.34
CA PRO A 206 16.63 1.40 -5.28
C PRO A 206 17.11 2.25 -4.08
N ASP A 207 16.97 3.57 -4.18
CA ASP A 207 17.30 4.50 -3.08
C ASP A 207 16.28 4.44 -1.94
N GLN A 208 15.08 3.94 -2.23
CA GLN A 208 13.96 3.83 -1.30
C GLN A 208 13.98 2.46 -0.60
N PRO A 209 13.52 2.36 0.66
CA PRO A 209 13.49 1.10 1.38
C PRO A 209 12.46 0.13 0.78
N LEU A 210 12.73 -1.16 0.94
CA LEU A 210 11.84 -2.26 0.62
C LEU A 210 11.09 -2.72 1.86
N THR A 211 9.80 -3.06 1.74
CA THR A 211 8.98 -3.61 2.82
C THR A 211 7.95 -4.63 2.31
N ALA A 212 7.29 -5.34 3.21
CA ALA A 212 6.13 -6.18 2.93
C ALA A 212 5.13 -6.10 4.11
N GLY A 213 3.82 -6.16 3.81
CA GLY A 213 2.74 -5.96 4.77
C GLY A 213 2.50 -7.17 5.69
N ALA A 214 3.09 -7.15 6.89
CA ALA A 214 2.77 -8.12 7.94
C ALA A 214 1.37 -7.84 8.52
N TRP A 215 0.49 -8.85 8.62
CA TRP A 215 -0.94 -8.59 8.82
C TRP A 215 -1.62 -9.49 9.86
N GLN A 216 -1.01 -10.62 10.24
CA GLN A 216 -1.65 -11.59 11.13
C GLN A 216 -1.33 -11.39 12.61
N GLY A 217 -0.36 -10.51 12.94
CA GLY A 217 0.01 -10.20 14.32
C GLY A 217 1.07 -11.14 14.92
N GLY A 218 2.11 -11.50 14.18
CA GLY A 218 3.33 -12.13 14.69
C GLY A 218 3.54 -13.60 14.30
N THR A 219 2.89 -14.06 13.23
CA THR A 219 3.10 -15.41 12.68
C THR A 219 4.49 -15.56 12.06
N GLU A 220 4.88 -16.78 11.67
CA GLU A 220 6.18 -16.98 10.98
C GLU A 220 6.24 -16.23 9.63
N MET A 221 5.11 -16.10 8.93
CA MET A 221 5.04 -15.29 7.71
C MET A 221 5.22 -13.80 8.01
N ASP A 222 4.62 -13.29 9.09
CA ASP A 222 4.85 -11.90 9.52
C ASP A 222 6.32 -11.66 9.91
N LYS A 223 6.94 -12.61 10.64
CA LYS A 223 8.36 -12.54 10.97
C LYS A 223 9.23 -12.55 9.71
N LEU A 224 8.89 -13.37 8.72
CA LEU A 224 9.58 -13.39 7.43
C LEU A 224 9.47 -12.04 6.70
N CYS A 225 8.29 -11.41 6.70
CA CYS A 225 8.13 -10.05 6.17
C CYS A 225 9.07 -9.08 6.87
N VAL A 226 9.10 -9.09 8.21
CA VAL A 226 9.98 -8.23 8.99
C VAL A 226 11.46 -8.52 8.70
N ASP A 227 11.85 -9.78 8.58
CA ASP A 227 13.25 -10.18 8.39
C ASP A 227 13.80 -9.81 7.02
N LEU A 228 12.95 -9.74 5.99
CA LEU A 228 13.34 -9.31 4.66
C LEU A 228 13.33 -7.76 4.51
N SER A 229 12.47 -7.07 5.26
CA SER A 229 12.19 -5.65 5.02
C SER A 229 13.25 -4.68 5.54
N ASP A 230 13.59 -3.66 4.76
CA ASP A 230 14.50 -2.58 5.18
C ASP A 230 13.85 -1.70 6.28
N VAL A 231 12.54 -1.51 6.21
CA VAL A 231 11.70 -0.87 7.21
C VAL A 231 10.51 -1.78 7.50
N THR A 232 9.94 -1.77 8.69
CA THR A 232 8.83 -2.67 9.01
C THR A 232 7.49 -2.03 8.64
N SER A 233 6.68 -2.73 7.85
CA SER A 233 5.26 -2.39 7.66
C SER A 233 4.33 -3.44 8.25
N PHE A 234 3.24 -3.00 8.84
CA PHE A 234 2.20 -3.89 9.38
C PHE A 234 0.78 -3.34 9.20
N HIS A 235 -0.22 -4.22 9.32
CA HIS A 235 -1.64 -3.89 9.25
C HIS A 235 -2.31 -3.98 10.62
N CYS A 236 -3.27 -3.09 10.87
CA CYS A 236 -4.07 -3.14 12.09
C CYS A 236 -5.50 -2.64 11.85
N TYR A 237 -6.46 -3.55 11.87
CA TYR A 237 -7.89 -3.26 11.71
C TYR A 237 -8.69 -3.42 13.01
N ASP A 238 -7.99 -3.60 14.13
CA ASP A 238 -8.57 -3.82 15.45
C ASP A 238 -8.59 -2.56 16.32
N GLY A 239 -9.07 -2.70 17.56
CA GLY A 239 -9.11 -1.63 18.54
C GLY A 239 -7.73 -1.10 18.94
N VAL A 240 -7.73 0.08 19.57
CA VAL A 240 -6.52 0.83 19.92
C VAL A 240 -5.58 0.06 20.86
N ASP A 241 -6.10 -0.82 21.71
CA ASP A 241 -5.31 -1.65 22.62
C ASP A 241 -4.51 -2.73 21.86
N VAL A 242 -5.04 -3.24 20.75
CA VAL A 242 -4.34 -4.15 19.84
C VAL A 242 -3.28 -3.37 19.05
N LEU A 243 -3.63 -2.18 18.57
CA LEU A 243 -2.69 -1.31 17.87
C LEU A 243 -1.44 -1.01 18.72
N GLU A 244 -1.60 -0.59 19.97
CA GLU A 244 -0.47 -0.26 20.85
C GLU A 244 0.45 -1.47 21.07
N LYS A 245 -0.12 -2.67 21.23
CA LYS A 245 0.65 -3.92 21.36
C LYS A 245 1.41 -4.25 20.08
N GLN A 246 0.79 -4.12 18.91
CA GLN A 246 1.46 -4.36 17.64
C GLN A 246 2.57 -3.35 17.36
N ILE A 247 2.36 -2.06 17.65
CA ILE A 247 3.40 -1.04 17.54
C ILE A 247 4.60 -1.41 18.43
N ALA A 248 4.37 -1.77 19.70
CA ALA A 248 5.42 -2.17 20.61
C ALA A 248 6.18 -3.42 20.11
N PHE A 249 5.45 -4.43 19.62
CA PHE A 249 6.03 -5.64 19.04
C PHE A 249 6.95 -5.32 17.84
N TYR A 250 6.44 -4.59 16.84
CA TYR A 250 7.21 -4.31 15.63
C TYR A 250 8.37 -3.34 15.86
N LYS A 251 8.25 -2.39 16.80
CA LYS A 251 9.39 -1.55 17.22
C LYS A 251 10.49 -2.36 17.89
N GLY A 252 10.16 -3.50 18.50
CA GLY A 252 11.13 -4.41 19.12
C GLY A 252 12.20 -4.94 18.16
N PHE A 253 11.93 -4.93 16.84
CA PHE A 253 12.90 -5.34 15.82
C PHE A 253 13.93 -4.25 15.46
N GLY A 254 13.86 -3.07 16.10
CA GLY A 254 14.89 -2.03 15.98
C GLY A 254 14.93 -1.32 14.62
N ARG A 255 13.80 -1.29 13.89
CA ARG A 255 13.68 -0.62 12.59
C ARG A 255 12.53 0.39 12.56
N PRO A 256 12.57 1.39 11.66
CA PRO A 256 11.42 2.26 11.45
C PRO A 256 10.16 1.45 11.15
N VAL A 257 9.03 1.87 11.74
CA VAL A 257 7.75 1.17 11.64
C VAL A 257 6.73 2.06 10.96
N VAL A 258 5.96 1.48 10.02
CA VAL A 258 4.84 2.09 9.32
C VAL A 258 3.63 1.17 9.43
N CYS A 259 2.44 1.73 9.66
CA CYS A 259 1.20 0.99 9.52
C CYS A 259 0.66 1.21 8.11
N SER A 260 0.84 0.23 7.21
CA SER A 260 0.50 0.36 5.78
C SER A 260 -0.98 0.17 5.48
N GLU A 261 -1.74 -0.41 6.41
CA GLU A 261 -3.18 -0.48 6.36
C GLU A 261 -3.81 -0.41 7.76
N TRP A 262 -4.83 0.40 7.89
CA TRP A 262 -5.69 0.43 9.07
C TRP A 262 -7.06 1.01 8.77
N MET A 263 -7.85 1.05 9.84
CA MET A 263 -9.18 1.59 9.99
C MET A 263 -10.28 0.69 9.46
N ALA A 264 -11.02 0.14 10.40
CA ALA A 264 -12.24 -0.62 10.24
C ALA A 264 -13.19 -0.14 11.35
N ARG A 265 -14.05 0.85 11.06
CA ARG A 265 -14.83 1.51 12.13
C ARG A 265 -15.72 0.54 12.91
N THR A 266 -16.24 -0.50 12.26
CA THR A 266 -17.07 -1.54 12.89
C THR A 266 -16.28 -2.46 13.83
N ASN A 267 -14.95 -2.44 13.76
CA ASN A 267 -14.04 -3.18 14.63
C ASN A 267 -13.41 -2.27 15.71
N ASN A 268 -14.01 -1.10 15.97
CA ASN A 268 -13.49 -0.09 16.90
C ASN A 268 -12.10 0.48 16.52
N SER A 269 -11.71 0.32 15.25
CA SER A 269 -10.54 0.97 14.67
C SER A 269 -10.94 2.34 14.13
N LEU A 270 -10.72 3.38 14.93
CA LEU A 270 -11.31 4.73 14.74
C LEU A 270 -10.24 5.81 14.62
N ILE A 271 -10.47 6.79 13.75
CA ILE A 271 -9.60 7.96 13.55
C ILE A 271 -9.30 8.70 14.86
N LYS A 272 -10.34 8.93 15.69
CA LYS A 272 -10.22 9.69 16.95
C LYS A 272 -9.34 8.99 17.99
N THR A 273 -9.25 7.67 17.98
CA THR A 273 -8.45 6.90 18.95
C THR A 273 -7.08 6.50 18.40
N HIS A 274 -6.97 6.21 17.10
CA HIS A 274 -5.76 5.64 16.49
C HIS A 274 -4.77 6.70 16.04
N LEU A 275 -5.21 7.79 15.39
CA LEU A 275 -4.28 8.83 14.91
C LEU A 275 -3.42 9.45 16.02
N PRO A 276 -3.96 9.78 17.22
CA PRO A 276 -3.13 10.27 18.30
C PRO A 276 -2.04 9.28 18.73
N VAL A 277 -2.34 7.98 18.75
CA VAL A 277 -1.37 6.92 19.07
C VAL A 277 -0.29 6.86 18.01
N PHE A 278 -0.66 6.77 16.72
CA PHE A 278 0.30 6.79 15.62
C PHE A 278 1.26 7.98 15.69
N LYS A 279 0.72 9.19 15.93
CA LYS A 279 1.52 10.41 16.04
C LYS A 279 2.45 10.39 17.25
N LYS A 280 1.94 10.02 18.42
CA LYS A 280 2.72 9.89 19.66
C LYS A 280 3.88 8.91 19.48
N GLU A 281 3.61 7.79 18.81
CA GLU A 281 4.57 6.72 18.58
C GLU A 281 5.51 7.00 17.39
N GLY A 282 5.29 8.07 16.63
CA GLY A 282 6.08 8.38 15.43
C GLY A 282 5.89 7.35 14.30
N VAL A 283 4.80 6.59 14.31
CA VAL A 283 4.48 5.56 13.30
C VAL A 283 3.60 6.21 12.24
N SER A 284 4.13 6.38 11.02
CA SER A 284 3.29 6.86 9.89
C SER A 284 2.23 5.81 9.55
N CYS A 285 1.05 6.26 9.14
CA CYS A 285 -0.10 5.38 8.96
C CYS A 285 -0.89 5.66 7.68
N LEU A 286 -1.42 4.61 7.07
CA LEU A 286 -2.13 4.63 5.80
C LEU A 286 -3.48 3.92 5.96
N GLN A 287 -4.59 4.66 6.02
CA GLN A 287 -5.90 4.02 6.17
C GLN A 287 -6.29 3.27 4.89
N TRP A 288 -7.05 2.18 4.99
CA TRP A 288 -7.70 1.61 3.82
C TRP A 288 -8.82 2.53 3.36
N GLY A 289 -9.00 2.71 2.05
CA GLY A 289 -10.03 3.58 1.48
C GLY A 289 -9.80 5.08 1.70
N PHE A 290 -10.48 5.90 0.89
CA PHE A 290 -10.44 7.35 1.02
C PHE A 290 -11.72 8.00 0.48
N VAL A 291 -12.01 7.79 -0.82
CA VAL A 291 -13.23 8.28 -1.46
C VAL A 291 -14.14 7.11 -1.78
N SER A 292 -15.40 7.20 -1.36
CA SER A 292 -16.44 6.23 -1.71
C SER A 292 -16.58 6.15 -3.23
N GLY A 293 -16.36 4.94 -3.76
CA GLY A 293 -16.29 4.70 -5.20
C GLY A 293 -16.47 3.21 -5.54
N LYS A 294 -16.03 2.82 -6.73
CA LYS A 294 -16.26 1.48 -7.29
C LYS A 294 -15.74 0.32 -6.42
N THR A 295 -14.70 0.53 -5.62
CA THR A 295 -14.17 -0.47 -4.67
C THR A 295 -15.17 -0.87 -3.59
N ASN A 296 -16.21 -0.06 -3.31
CA ASN A 296 -17.25 -0.30 -2.30
C ASN A 296 -16.71 -0.46 -0.86
N THR A 297 -15.70 0.31 -0.49
CA THR A 297 -15.03 0.23 0.82
C THR A 297 -15.79 0.91 1.97
N ILE A 298 -16.95 1.53 1.72
CA ILE A 298 -17.88 1.95 2.78
C ILE A 298 -18.55 0.76 3.48
N PHE A 299 -18.64 -0.40 2.81
CA PHE A 299 -19.29 -1.59 3.33
C PHE A 299 -18.31 -2.45 4.14
N PRO A 300 -18.73 -3.02 5.30
CA PRO A 300 -17.92 -3.98 6.04
C PRO A 300 -17.66 -5.29 5.30
N TRP A 301 -16.57 -5.98 5.65
CA TRP A 301 -16.33 -7.36 5.20
C TRP A 301 -17.53 -8.27 5.50
N GLY A 302 -17.86 -9.14 4.54
CA GLY A 302 -19.00 -10.07 4.64
C GLY A 302 -20.38 -9.46 4.34
N SER A 303 -20.46 -8.15 4.06
CA SER A 303 -21.70 -7.49 3.63
C SER A 303 -22.28 -8.14 2.36
N LYS A 304 -23.62 -8.17 2.27
CA LYS A 304 -24.35 -8.86 1.20
C LYS A 304 -24.76 -7.92 0.09
N GLU A 305 -24.89 -8.48 -1.10
CA GLU A 305 -25.34 -7.75 -2.28
C GLU A 305 -26.75 -7.16 -2.07
N GLY A 306 -26.95 -5.94 -2.58
CA GLY A 306 -28.20 -5.19 -2.43
C GLY A 306 -28.28 -4.31 -1.19
N GLY A 307 -27.30 -4.39 -0.27
CA GLY A 307 -27.25 -3.57 0.95
C GLY A 307 -27.34 -2.06 0.68
N GLU A 308 -28.03 -1.34 1.58
CA GLU A 308 -28.09 0.12 1.60
C GLU A 308 -26.84 0.73 2.24
N GLU A 309 -26.61 2.04 2.02
CA GLU A 309 -25.49 2.76 2.64
C GLU A 309 -25.45 2.53 4.16
N PRO A 310 -24.34 2.03 4.72
CA PRO A 310 -24.25 1.76 6.15
C PRO A 310 -24.32 3.06 6.97
N LYS A 311 -24.98 3.01 8.14
CA LYS A 311 -24.97 4.12 9.11
C LYS A 311 -23.57 4.46 9.62
N VAL A 312 -22.69 3.46 9.67
CA VAL A 312 -21.28 3.60 10.02
C VAL A 312 -20.48 3.04 8.85
N TRP A 313 -19.78 3.91 8.12
CA TRP A 313 -18.92 3.49 7.02
C TRP A 313 -17.71 2.73 7.54
N PHE A 314 -17.26 1.74 6.76
CA PHE A 314 -16.16 0.89 7.16
C PHE A 314 -14.79 1.59 7.03
N HIS A 315 -14.43 2.03 5.83
CA HIS A 315 -13.09 2.57 5.51
C HIS A 315 -13.07 3.99 4.95
N ASP A 316 -13.95 4.34 4.01
CA ASP A 316 -13.80 5.63 3.31
C ASP A 316 -14.04 6.82 4.24
N LEU A 317 -13.49 7.97 3.83
CA LEU A 317 -13.57 9.24 4.56
C LEU A 317 -14.47 10.25 3.83
N LEU A 318 -14.44 10.27 2.50
CA LEU A 318 -15.14 11.22 1.66
C LEU A 318 -16.18 10.54 0.77
N ARG A 319 -17.26 11.26 0.46
CA ARG A 319 -18.20 10.94 -0.61
C ARG A 319 -17.57 11.21 -1.97
N ALA A 320 -18.20 10.67 -3.02
CA ALA A 320 -17.78 10.86 -4.40
C ALA A 320 -17.74 12.34 -4.84
N ASP A 321 -18.51 13.22 -4.17
CA ASP A 321 -18.49 14.66 -4.39
C ASP A 321 -17.43 15.42 -3.56
N GLY A 322 -16.66 14.70 -2.74
CA GLY A 322 -15.63 15.24 -1.86
C GLY A 322 -16.14 15.68 -0.48
N SER A 323 -17.45 15.60 -0.20
CA SER A 323 -17.99 15.92 1.13
C SER A 323 -17.63 14.84 2.16
N PRO A 324 -17.32 15.20 3.42
CA PRO A 324 -16.89 14.24 4.43
C PRO A 324 -18.05 13.35 4.91
N PHE A 325 -17.73 12.09 5.26
CA PHE A 325 -18.61 11.21 6.02
C PHE A 325 -18.83 11.69 7.44
N ASP A 326 -17.74 11.93 8.17
CA ASP A 326 -17.78 12.59 9.46
C ASP A 326 -16.83 13.80 9.40
N LYS A 327 -17.39 15.00 9.55
CA LYS A 327 -16.60 16.25 9.59
C LYS A 327 -15.56 16.23 10.71
N ALA A 328 -15.88 15.63 11.86
CA ALA A 328 -14.98 15.58 13.02
C ALA A 328 -13.73 14.72 12.74
N GLU A 329 -13.84 13.72 11.87
CA GLU A 329 -12.70 12.90 11.45
C GLU A 329 -11.73 13.69 10.56
N VAL A 330 -12.26 14.45 9.60
CA VAL A 330 -11.44 15.36 8.77
C VAL A 330 -10.75 16.43 9.63
N VAL A 331 -11.45 17.05 10.57
CA VAL A 331 -10.86 18.02 11.52
C VAL A 331 -9.75 17.36 12.35
N THR A 332 -9.91 16.09 12.75
CA THR A 332 -8.89 15.35 13.48
C THR A 332 -7.61 15.20 12.65
N TYR A 333 -7.72 14.83 11.38
CA TYR A 333 -6.58 14.79 10.46
C TYR A 333 -5.92 16.16 10.30
N GLN A 334 -6.68 17.19 9.98
CA GLN A 334 -6.16 18.54 9.77
C GLN A 334 -5.38 19.05 10.99
N ARG A 335 -5.93 18.85 12.19
CA ARG A 335 -5.28 19.21 13.46
C ARG A 335 -4.00 18.43 13.69
N LEU A 336 -4.02 17.10 13.51
CA LEU A 336 -2.86 16.27 13.83
C LEU A 336 -1.75 16.35 12.77
N CYS A 337 -2.10 16.55 11.50
CA CYS A 337 -1.14 16.69 10.41
C CYS A 337 -0.64 18.12 10.22
N GLY A 338 -1.14 19.09 11.00
CA GLY A 338 -0.66 20.47 11.00
C GLY A 338 -1.11 21.26 9.76
N HIS A 339 -2.29 20.95 9.20
CA HIS A 339 -2.82 21.65 8.03
C HIS A 339 -3.27 23.08 8.41
N PRO A 340 -3.04 24.11 7.58
CA PRO A 340 -3.34 25.52 7.90
C PRO A 340 -4.79 25.80 8.33
N ASN A 341 -5.75 24.99 7.86
CA ASN A 341 -7.16 25.12 8.21
C ASN A 341 -7.50 24.66 9.65
N ALA A 342 -6.54 24.11 10.40
CA ALA A 342 -6.75 23.64 11.77
C ALA A 342 -7.06 24.75 12.80
N SER A 343 -6.84 26.02 12.44
CA SER A 343 -7.01 27.17 13.35
C SER A 343 -8.41 27.83 13.31
N ALA A 344 -9.37 27.28 12.56
CA ALA A 344 -10.69 27.91 12.41
C ALA A 344 -11.72 27.58 13.51
N GLU A 345 -11.44 26.61 14.39
CA GLU A 345 -12.33 26.27 15.52
C GLU A 345 -11.52 26.29 16.83
N LYS A 346 -11.48 27.46 17.48
CA LYS A 346 -11.16 27.61 18.90
C LYS A 346 -12.37 28.12 19.64
#